data_AF-A0A1Y4IBE7-F1
#
_entry.id   AF-A0A1Y4IBE7-F1
#
_cell.length_a   1.000
_cell.length_b   1.000
_cell.length_c   1.000
_cell.angle_alpha   90.00
_cell.angle_beta   90.00
_cell.angle_gamma   90.00
#
_symmetry.space_group_name_H-M   'P 1'
#
loop_
_entity.id
_entity.type
_entity.pdbx_description
1 polymer ?
#
loop_
_entity_poly.entity_id
_entity_poly.type
_entity_poly.pdbx_seq_one_letter_code
_entity_poly.pdbx_strand_id
1 'polypeptide(L)'
;METTGYLKQRKAVDIPVDAIRSLAIAAAAKGISLKKYMENIILEQANNINAALGNPSPSGDPYFSDERNVKRILHSSEQAKAGKVTTVREKSDLLKLLEGL
;
A
#
# COMPACT_ATOMS: atom_id res chain seq x y z
N MET A 1 4.46 18.55 -28.40
CA MET A 1 4.12 18.52 -26.96
C MET A 1 3.03 17.50 -26.80
N GLU A 2 3.39 16.25 -26.52
CA GLU A 2 2.44 15.14 -26.40
C GLU A 2 1.61 15.34 -25.13
N THR A 3 0.44 15.95 -25.26
CA THR A 3 -0.55 15.94 -24.17
C THR A 3 -1.09 14.52 -24.07
N THR A 4 -0.47 13.70 -23.21
CA THR A 4 -1.05 12.45 -22.71
C THR A 4 -2.29 12.82 -21.90
N GLY A 5 -3.39 13.12 -22.59
CA GLY A 5 -4.69 13.31 -21.99
C GLY A 5 -5.07 12.00 -21.34
N TYR A 6 -5.05 11.96 -20.01
CA TYR A 6 -5.62 10.85 -19.24
C TYR A 6 -6.97 10.46 -19.88
N LEU A 7 -7.11 9.20 -20.28
CA LEU A 7 -8.39 8.68 -20.76
C LEU A 7 -9.40 8.82 -19.61
N LYS A 8 -10.30 9.80 -19.71
CA LYS A 8 -11.27 10.10 -18.66
C LYS A 8 -12.56 9.33 -18.92
N GLN A 9 -12.89 8.42 -18.01
CA GLN A 9 -14.20 7.77 -17.97
C GLN A 9 -15.13 8.52 -17.02
N ARG A 10 -16.34 8.88 -17.48
CA ARG A 10 -17.38 9.45 -16.61
C ARG A 10 -18.10 8.32 -15.88
N LYS A 11 -18.29 8.47 -14.56
CA LYS A 11 -19.07 7.58 -13.71
C LYS A 11 -20.05 8.41 -12.88
N ALA A 12 -21.30 7.99 -12.85
CA ALA A 12 -22.31 8.53 -11.94
C ALA A 12 -22.31 7.66 -10.67
N VAL A 13 -22.35 8.30 -9.52
CA VAL A 13 -22.36 7.65 -8.20
C VAL A 13 -23.31 8.41 -7.28
N ASP A 14 -24.08 7.66 -6.50
CA ASP A 14 -24.93 8.25 -5.48
C ASP A 14 -24.11 8.55 -4.23
N ILE A 15 -24.20 9.78 -3.74
CA ILE A 15 -23.47 10.26 -2.57
C ILE A 15 -24.46 10.95 -1.64
N PRO A 16 -24.41 10.71 -0.31
CA PRO A 16 -25.25 11.41 0.64
C PRO A 16 -25.11 12.93 0.52
N VAL A 17 -26.24 13.65 0.61
CA VAL A 17 -26.28 15.11 0.45
C VAL A 17 -25.35 15.84 1.43
N ASP A 18 -25.27 15.35 2.67
CA ASP A 18 -24.42 15.96 3.70
C ASP A 18 -22.94 15.78 3.39
N ALA A 19 -22.55 14.64 2.82
CA ALA A 19 -21.18 14.42 2.36
C ALA A 19 -20.81 15.36 1.20
N ILE A 20 -21.73 15.59 0.25
CA ILE A 20 -21.51 16.56 -0.84
C ILE A 20 -21.30 17.97 -0.27
N ARG A 21 -22.08 18.38 0.73
CA ARG A 21 -21.92 19.70 1.37
C ARG A 21 -20.55 19.84 2.04
N SER A 22 -20.11 18.86 2.83
CA SER A 22 -18.80 18.88 3.47
C SER A 22 -17.66 18.92 2.44
N LEU A 23 -17.74 18.13 1.37
CA LEU A 23 -16.75 18.13 0.30
C LEU A 23 -16.73 19.46 -0.46
N ALA A 24 -17.88 20.09 -0.67
CA ALA A 24 -17.97 21.39 -1.34
C ALA A 24 -17.31 22.51 -0.52
N ILE A 25 -17.50 22.52 0.81
CA ILE A 25 -16.82 23.46 1.71
C ILE A 25 -15.31 23.25 1.65
N ALA A 26 -14.84 22.00 1.70
CA ALA A 26 -13.42 21.67 1.62
C ALA A 26 -12.80 22.06 0.26
N ALA A 27 -13.54 21.89 -0.84
CA ALA A 27 -13.14 22.31 -2.17
C ALA A 27 -13.01 23.83 -2.27
N ALA A 28 -14.01 24.56 -1.75
CA ALA A 28 -14.02 26.02 -1.71
C ALA A 28 -12.86 26.57 -0.88
N ALA A 29 -12.54 25.97 0.27
CA ALA A 29 -11.39 26.33 1.09
C ALA A 29 -10.04 26.17 0.35
N LYS A 30 -9.97 25.26 -0.63
CA LYS A 30 -8.81 25.06 -1.50
C LYS A 30 -8.85 25.89 -2.79
N GLY A 31 -9.90 26.70 -3.01
CA GLY A 31 -10.07 27.51 -4.22
C GLY A 31 -10.28 26.68 -5.49
N ILE A 32 -10.76 25.43 -5.37
CA ILE A 32 -10.99 24.54 -6.51
C ILE A 32 -12.44 24.07 -6.59
N SER A 33 -12.84 23.59 -7.76
CA SER A 33 -14.19 23.05 -7.94
C SER A 33 -14.36 21.73 -7.18
N LEU A 34 -15.60 21.43 -6.77
CA LEU A 34 -15.96 20.16 -6.13
C LEU A 34 -15.52 18.95 -6.98
N LYS A 35 -15.73 19.03 -8.30
CA LYS A 35 -15.29 17.99 -9.25
C LYS A 35 -13.78 17.75 -9.16
N LYS A 36 -12.98 18.82 -9.20
CA LYS A 36 -11.52 18.71 -9.15
C LYS A 36 -11.04 18.18 -7.80
N TYR A 37 -11.70 18.60 -6.72
CA TYR A 37 -11.42 18.10 -5.37
C TYR A 37 -11.67 16.58 -5.26
N MET A 38 -12.82 16.10 -5.75
CA MET A 38 -13.14 14.66 -5.77
C MET A 38 -12.18 13.86 -6.66
N GLU A 39 -11.84 14.38 -7.85
CA GLU A 39 -10.86 13.74 -8.73
C GLU A 39 -9.50 13.56 -8.05
N ASN A 40 -9.05 14.58 -7.30
CA ASN A 40 -7.78 14.50 -6.59
C ASN A 40 -7.82 13.46 -5.47
N ILE A 41 -8.89 13.40 -4.67
CA ILE A 41 -9.05 12.39 -3.60
C ILE A 41 -9.02 10.98 -4.19
N ILE A 42 -9.81 10.74 -5.25
CA ILE A 42 -9.89 9.42 -5.90
C ILE A 42 -8.53 9.03 -6.47
N LEU A 43 -7.82 9.97 -7.10
CA LEU A 43 -6.49 9.71 -7.67
C LEU A 43 -5.46 9.39 -6.58
N GLU A 44 -5.45 10.15 -5.49
CA GLU A 44 -4.58 9.91 -4.34
C GLU A 44 -4.81 8.51 -3.76
N GLN A 45 -6.08 8.14 -3.55
CA GLN A 45 -6.43 6.82 -3.06
C GLN A 45 -6.03 5.71 -4.05
N ALA A 46 -6.24 5.91 -5.35
CA ALA A 46 -5.84 4.95 -6.37
C ALA A 46 -4.32 4.76 -6.41
N ASN A 47 -3.55 5.84 -6.28
CA ASN A 47 -2.09 5.79 -6.23
C ASN A 47 -1.61 5.05 -4.99
N ASN A 48 -2.23 5.29 -3.82
CA ASN A 48 -1.90 4.58 -2.59
C ASN A 48 -2.17 3.07 -2.72
N ILE A 49 -3.31 2.69 -3.32
CA ILE A 49 -3.63 1.28 -3.59
C ILE A 49 -2.59 0.66 -4.54
N ASN A 50 -2.26 1.34 -5.64
CA ASN A 50 -1.29 0.84 -6.62
C ASN A 50 0.12 0.71 -6.01
N ALA A 51 0.54 1.66 -5.17
CA ALA A 51 1.82 1.58 -4.47
C ALA A 51 1.85 0.37 -3.52
N ALA A 52 0.79 0.16 -2.74
CA ALA A 52 0.66 -0.99 -1.85
C ALA A 52 0.63 -2.33 -2.60
N LEU A 53 0.03 -2.38 -3.78
CA LEU A 53 0.00 -3.59 -4.63
C LEU A 53 1.34 -3.87 -5.32
N GLY A 54 2.08 -2.82 -5.71
CA GLY A 54 3.33 -2.95 -6.46
C GLY A 54 4.55 -3.25 -5.59
N ASN A 55 4.60 -2.68 -4.38
CA ASN A 55 5.68 -2.90 -3.44
C ASN A 55 5.12 -2.95 -2.00
N PRO A 56 5.05 -4.14 -1.38
CA PRO A 56 4.50 -4.29 -0.04
C PRO A 56 5.44 -3.76 1.07
N SER A 57 6.60 -3.18 0.71
CA SER A 57 7.53 -2.56 1.68
C SER A 57 6.95 -1.28 2.28
N PRO A 58 6.76 -1.19 3.62
CA PRO A 58 6.26 0.02 4.27
C PRO A 58 7.20 1.23 4.14
N SER A 59 8.50 0.97 3.97
CA SER A 59 9.55 1.96 3.74
C SER A 59 9.67 2.38 2.27
N GLY A 60 8.98 1.68 1.36
CA GLY A 60 9.10 1.91 -0.09
C GLY A 60 10.44 1.46 -0.69
N ASP A 61 11.26 0.71 0.05
CA ASP A 61 12.53 0.17 -0.44
C ASP A 61 12.31 -0.93 -1.50
N PRO A 62 13.29 -1.21 -2.38
CA PRO A 62 13.12 -2.18 -3.46
C PRO A 62 13.22 -3.64 -2.99
N TYR A 63 13.05 -3.92 -1.69
CA TYR A 63 13.29 -5.25 -1.12
C TYR A 63 12.51 -6.35 -1.83
N PHE A 64 11.24 -6.09 -2.18
CA PHE A 64 10.38 -7.05 -2.89
C PHE A 64 10.58 -7.07 -4.42
N SER A 65 11.39 -6.17 -4.96
CA SER A 65 11.77 -6.14 -6.38
C SER A 65 13.02 -6.99 -6.68
N ASP A 66 13.81 -7.34 -5.66
CA ASP A 66 14.95 -8.25 -5.81
C ASP A 66 14.49 -9.72 -5.74
N GLU A 67 14.68 -10.46 -6.84
CA GLU A 67 14.33 -11.88 -6.91
C GLU A 67 14.94 -12.72 -5.80
N ARG A 68 16.14 -12.37 -5.31
CA ARG A 68 16.82 -13.12 -4.24
C ARG A 68 16.06 -13.03 -2.93
N ASN A 69 15.54 -11.83 -2.62
CA ASN A 69 14.74 -11.59 -1.42
C ASN A 69 13.40 -12.32 -1.51
N VAL A 70 12.76 -12.29 -2.68
CA VAL A 70 11.50 -13.01 -2.92
C VAL A 70 11.71 -14.53 -2.78
N LYS A 71 12.75 -15.08 -3.42
CA LYS A 71 13.11 -16.51 -3.30
C LYS A 71 13.37 -16.90 -1.85
N ARG A 72 14.08 -16.06 -1.08
CA ARG A 72 14.32 -16.26 0.35
C ARG A 72 13.02 -16.33 1.16
N ILE A 73 12.10 -15.38 0.95
CA ILE A 73 10.81 -15.38 1.66
C ILE A 73 10.00 -16.64 1.35
N LEU A 74 9.91 -17.01 0.07
CA LEU A 74 9.17 -18.21 -0.35
C LEU A 74 9.76 -19.46 0.31
N HIS A 75 11.08 -19.58 0.29
CA HIS A 75 11.77 -20.69 0.95
C HIS A 75 11.52 -20.72 2.47
N SER A 76 11.64 -19.57 3.15
CA SER A 76 11.35 -19.48 4.59
C SER A 76 9.87 -19.82 4.92
N SER A 77 8.94 -19.43 4.04
CA SER A 77 7.51 -19.76 4.17
C SER A 77 7.28 -21.27 4.06
N GLU A 78 7.96 -21.95 3.13
CA GLU A 78 7.91 -23.40 3.00
C GLU A 78 8.50 -24.09 4.23
N GLN A 79 9.64 -23.62 4.75
CA GLN A 79 10.22 -24.16 5.98
C GLN A 79 9.28 -24.01 7.19
N ALA A 80 8.64 -22.86 7.34
CA ALA A 80 7.67 -22.62 8.41
C ALA A 80 6.45 -23.56 8.30
N LYS A 81 5.90 -23.73 7.09
CA LYS A 81 4.80 -24.67 6.84
C LYS A 81 5.20 -26.13 7.10
N ALA A 82 6.45 -26.47 6.81
CA ALA A 82 7.01 -27.79 7.08
C ALA A 82 7.40 -28.00 8.56
N GLY A 83 7.18 -27.01 9.43
CA GLY A 83 7.52 -27.09 10.86
C GLY A 83 9.03 -27.04 11.15
N LYS A 84 9.87 -26.67 10.17
CA LYS A 84 11.32 -26.56 10.30
C LYS A 84 11.75 -25.21 10.90
N VAL A 85 10.99 -24.71 11.87
CA VAL A 85 11.22 -23.41 12.52
C VAL A 85 11.21 -23.58 14.02
N THR A 86 12.13 -22.87 14.69
CA THR A 86 12.19 -22.85 16.15
C THR A 86 11.43 -21.64 16.65
N THR A 87 10.47 -21.85 17.54
CA THR A 87 9.79 -20.74 18.23
C THR A 87 10.69 -20.27 19.37
N VAL A 88 11.07 -19.00 19.34
CA VAL A 88 11.79 -18.33 20.43
C VAL A 88 10.74 -17.64 21.31
N ARG A 89 10.67 -18.00 22.60
CA ARG A 89 9.69 -17.42 23.53
C ARG A 89 10.32 -16.41 24.47
N GLU A 90 11.54 -16.70 24.89
CA GLU A 90 12.29 -15.87 25.83
C GLU A 90 13.71 -15.57 25.32
N LYS A 91 14.33 -14.55 25.89
CA LYS A 91 15.67 -14.09 25.50
C LYS A 91 16.73 -15.21 25.62
N SER A 92 16.59 -16.08 26.62
CA SER A 92 17.43 -17.26 26.84
C SER A 92 17.39 -18.25 25.68
N ASP A 93 16.23 -18.45 25.04
CA ASP A 93 16.11 -19.33 23.87
C ASP A 93 16.91 -18.79 22.69
N LEU A 94 16.87 -17.47 22.50
CA LEU A 94 17.60 -16.79 21.43
C LEU A 94 19.11 -16.91 21.63
N LEU A 95 19.59 -16.72 22.86
CA LEU A 95 21.01 -16.85 23.21
C LEU A 95 21.52 -18.28 22.94
N LYS A 96 20.77 -19.30 23.36
CA LYS A 96 21.12 -20.71 23.11
C LYS A 96 21.23 -21.02 21.60
N LEU A 97 20.36 -20.43 20.78
CA LEU A 97 20.42 -20.59 19.33
C LEU A 97 21.64 -19.91 18.71
N LEU A 98 22.06 -18.76 19.24
CA LEU A 98 23.24 -18.03 18.75
C LEU A 98 24.56 -18.64 19.22
N GLU A 99 24.60 -19.22 20.41
CA GLU A 99 25.79 -19.91 20.95
C GLU A 99 26.04 -21.28 20.31
N GLY A 100 25.01 -21.87 19.69
CA GLY A 100 25.11 -23.15 18.98
C GLY A 100 25.39 -23.03 17.47
N LEU A 101 25.62 -21.82 16.95
CA LEU A 101 25.95 -21.53 15.55
C LEU A 101 27.46 -21.46 15.28
#